data_AF-A0A949INH9-F1
#
_entry.id   AF-A0A949INH9-F1
#
_cell.length_a   1.000
_cell.length_b   1.000
_cell.length_c   1.000
_cell.angle_alpha   90.00
_cell.angle_beta   90.00
_cell.angle_gamma   90.00
#
_symmetry.space_group_name_H-M   'P 1'
#
loop_
_entity.id
_entity.type
_entity.pdbx_description
1 polymer ?
#
loop_
_entity_poly.entity_id
_entity_poly.type
_entity_poly.pdbx_seq_one_letter_code
_entity_poly.pdbx_strand_id
1 'polypeptide(L)'
;PEWLLEEEKFGIEQQIKQLEKDVQDYNDLAAGKKKLPSPTLIVAQIPDLLVSCRIAKHWTQKELAERVGMPENQIQRYESQNYASVSLNVINRIATVLQNEDSEERHPASVQ
;
A
#
# COMPACT_ATOMS: atom_id res chain seq x y z
N PRO A 1 46.91 -4.57 4.41
CA PRO A 1 47.36 -3.18 4.65
C PRO A 1 46.56 -2.59 5.81
N GLU A 2 47.11 -1.64 6.58
CA GLU A 2 46.44 -1.05 7.75
C GLU A 2 45.06 -0.44 7.43
N TRP A 3 44.89 0.09 6.21
CA TRP A 3 43.61 0.64 5.73
C TRP A 3 42.49 -0.40 5.57
N LEU A 4 42.82 -1.67 5.30
CA LEU A 4 41.84 -2.75 5.13
C LEU A 4 41.22 -3.16 6.47
N LEU A 5 42.04 -3.18 7.53
CA LEU A 5 41.58 -3.47 8.89
C LEU A 5 40.66 -2.38 9.43
N GLU A 6 40.93 -1.12 9.09
CA GLU A 6 40.07 0.00 9.50
C GLU A 6 38.71 -0.04 8.76
N GLU A 7 38.68 -0.45 7.49
CA GLU A 7 37.44 -0.64 6.75
C GLU A 7 36.61 -1.79 7.34
N GLU A 8 37.24 -2.93 7.62
CA GLU A 8 36.57 -4.08 8.24
C GLU A 8 36.00 -3.72 9.62
N LYS A 9 36.78 -3.02 10.45
CA LYS A 9 36.36 -2.53 11.75
C LYS A 9 35.18 -1.55 11.65
N PHE A 10 35.26 -0.58 10.73
CA PHE A 10 34.17 0.37 10.51
C PHE A 10 32.87 -0.34 10.10
N GLY A 11 32.97 -1.35 9.21
CA GLY A 11 31.83 -2.17 8.82
C GLY A 11 31.18 -2.89 10.00
N ILE A 12 32.00 -3.47 10.87
CA ILE A 12 31.53 -4.14 12.10
C ILE A 12 30.88 -3.13 13.05
N GLU A 13 31.46 -1.94 13.23
CA GLU A 13 30.89 -0.89 14.07
C GLU A 13 29.52 -0.40 13.57
N GLN A 14 29.34 -0.26 12.25
CA GLN A 14 28.03 0.07 11.68
C GLN A 14 27.01 -1.05 11.92
N GLN A 15 27.42 -2.31 11.82
CA GLN A 15 26.54 -3.45 12.11
C GLN A 15 26.14 -3.49 13.58
N ILE A 16 27.07 -3.29 14.51
CA ILE A 16 26.78 -3.21 15.95
C ILE A 16 25.76 -2.10 16.22
N LYS A 17 26.00 -0.91 15.68
CA LYS A 17 25.11 0.23 15.85
C LYS A 17 23.70 -0.03 15.31
N GLN A 18 23.59 -0.72 14.18
CA GLN A 18 22.30 -1.10 13.60
C GLN A 18 21.58 -2.10 14.50
N LEU A 19 22.28 -3.12 15.01
CA LEU A 19 21.70 -4.12 15.90
C LEU A 19 21.27 -3.53 17.25
N GLU A 20 22.06 -2.62 17.83
CA GLU A 20 21.69 -1.90 19.06
C GLU A 20 20.42 -1.09 18.87
N LYS A 21 20.29 -0.43 17.71
CA LYS A 21 19.07 0.30 17.34
C LYS A 21 17.88 -0.65 17.23
N ASP A 22 18.02 -1.78 16.56
CA ASP A 22 16.94 -2.76 16.39
C ASP A 22 16.47 -3.33 17.74
N VAL A 23 17.42 -3.62 18.65
CA VAL A 23 17.12 -4.05 20.03
C VAL A 23 16.37 -2.96 20.80
N GLN A 24 16.82 -1.71 20.71
CA GLN A 24 16.13 -0.59 21.35
C GLN A 24 14.71 -0.41 20.79
N ASP A 25 14.57 -0.50 19.47
CA ASP A 25 13.29 -0.38 18.79
C ASP A 25 12.30 -1.48 19.20
N TYR A 26 12.80 -2.70 19.39
CA TYR A 26 12.02 -3.83 19.94
C TYR A 26 11.64 -3.57 21.40
N ASN A 27 12.58 -3.16 22.25
CA ASN A 27 12.33 -2.90 23.66
C ASN A 27 11.28 -1.80 23.87
N ASP A 28 11.32 -0.73 23.07
CA ASP A 28 10.32 0.34 23.14
C ASP A 28 8.94 -0.09 22.62
N LEU A 29 8.91 -1.00 21.65
CA LEU A 29 7.66 -1.63 21.19
C LEU A 29 7.08 -2.56 22.27
N ALA A 30 7.91 -3.43 22.84
CA ALA A 30 7.52 -4.37 23.90
C ALA A 30 7.07 -3.65 25.18
N ALA A 31 7.71 -2.52 25.52
CA ALA A 31 7.33 -1.67 26.64
C ALA A 31 6.11 -0.78 26.36
N GLY A 32 5.51 -0.85 25.17
CA GLY A 32 4.34 -0.04 24.79
C GLY A 32 4.62 1.47 24.67
N LYS A 33 5.89 1.88 24.59
CA LYS A 33 6.28 3.29 24.43
C LYS A 33 6.04 3.80 23.01
N LYS A 34 5.93 2.89 22.04
CA LYS A 34 5.56 3.22 20.66
C LYS A 34 4.03 3.27 20.52
N LYS A 35 3.52 4.41 20.06
CA LYS A 35 2.13 4.53 19.62
C LYS A 35 1.96 3.77 18.31
N LEU A 36 1.30 2.63 18.37
CA LEU A 36 0.91 1.89 17.17
C LEU A 36 -0.32 2.55 16.54
N PRO A 37 -0.42 2.60 15.20
CA PRO A 37 -1.64 3.04 14.56
C PRO A 37 -2.78 2.07 14.88
N SER A 38 -4.01 2.59 14.99
CA SER A 38 -5.18 1.76 15.24
C SER A 38 -5.45 0.84 14.03
N PRO A 39 -5.38 -0.50 14.18
CA PRO A 39 -5.62 -1.41 13.07
C PRO A 39 -7.04 -1.26 12.49
N THR A 40 -8.02 -1.05 13.36
CA THR A 40 -9.42 -0.83 12.95
C THR A 40 -9.57 0.45 12.13
N LEU A 41 -8.86 1.52 12.50
CA LEU A 41 -8.88 2.77 11.76
C LEU A 41 -8.25 2.61 10.37
N ILE A 42 -7.12 1.89 10.28
CA ILE A 42 -6.48 1.61 8.99
C ILE A 42 -7.43 0.82 8.07
N VAL A 43 -8.02 -0.26 8.57
CA VAL A 43 -8.93 -1.09 7.77
C VAL A 43 -10.15 -0.30 7.32
N ALA A 44 -10.70 0.56 8.18
CA ALA A 44 -11.85 1.40 7.85
C ALA A 44 -11.58 2.42 6.73
N GLN A 45 -10.32 2.80 6.50
CA GLN A 45 -9.94 3.76 5.45
C GLN A 45 -9.71 3.11 4.07
N ILE A 46 -9.56 1.78 4.01
CA ILE A 46 -9.28 1.07 2.75
C ILE A 46 -10.36 1.34 1.69
N PRO A 47 -11.67 1.23 1.99
CA PRO A 47 -12.72 1.44 0.99
C PRO A 47 -12.65 2.84 0.34
N ASP A 48 -12.57 3.89 1.17
CA ASP A 48 -12.49 5.27 0.73
C ASP A 48 -11.24 5.52 -0.12
N LEU A 49 -10.11 4.91 0.26
CA LEU A 49 -8.86 5.00 -0.49
C LEU A 49 -8.99 4.36 -1.88
N LEU A 50 -9.57 3.16 -2.01
CA LEU A 50 -9.75 2.49 -3.30
C LEU A 50 -10.62 3.31 -4.25
N VAL A 51 -11.75 3.83 -3.75
CA VAL A 51 -12.66 4.68 -4.53
C VAL A 51 -11.97 5.98 -4.93
N SER A 52 -11.24 6.61 -4.02
CA SER A 52 -10.51 7.86 -4.29
C SER A 52 -9.44 7.66 -5.35
N CYS A 53 -8.67 6.56 -5.30
CA CYS A 53 -7.69 6.22 -6.32
C CYS A 53 -8.33 6.01 -7.70
N ARG A 54 -9.48 5.32 -7.77
CA ARG A 54 -10.23 5.15 -9.03
C ARG A 54 -10.63 6.51 -9.61
N ILE A 55 -11.19 7.38 -8.78
CA ILE A 55 -11.65 8.72 -9.18
C ILE A 55 -10.47 9.59 -9.62
N ALA A 56 -9.34 9.55 -8.90
CA ALA A 56 -8.13 10.30 -9.24
C ALA A 56 -7.55 9.88 -10.60
N LYS A 57 -7.78 8.62 -11.01
CA LYS A 57 -7.44 8.10 -12.34
C LYS A 57 -8.50 8.37 -13.41
N HIS A 58 -9.62 9.00 -13.06
CA HIS A 58 -10.78 9.22 -13.93
C HIS A 58 -11.41 7.95 -14.50
N TRP A 59 -11.22 6.80 -13.85
CA TRP A 59 -11.83 5.56 -14.30
C TRP A 59 -13.27 5.44 -13.81
N THR A 60 -14.17 5.01 -14.69
CA THR A 60 -15.49 4.50 -14.36
C THR A 60 -15.38 3.17 -13.62
N GLN A 61 -16.47 2.74 -12.97
CA GLN A 61 -16.55 1.42 -12.35
C GLN A 61 -16.40 0.29 -13.38
N LYS A 62 -16.88 0.51 -14.61
CA LYS A 62 -16.68 -0.39 -15.74
C LYS A 62 -15.21 -0.54 -16.12
N GLU A 63 -14.50 0.57 -16.29
CA GLU A 63 -13.07 0.56 -16.64
C GLU A 63 -12.20 -0.08 -15.57
N LEU A 64 -12.54 0.13 -14.29
CA LEU A 64 -11.89 -0.59 -13.20
C LEU A 64 -12.18 -2.09 -13.28
N ALA A 65 -13.43 -2.48 -13.53
CA ALA A 65 -13.82 -3.88 -13.65
C ALA A 65 -13.10 -4.60 -14.80
N GLU A 66 -12.98 -3.95 -15.96
CA GLU A 66 -12.23 -4.44 -17.12
C GLU A 66 -10.76 -4.66 -16.77
N ARG A 67 -10.09 -3.67 -16.17
CA ARG A 67 -8.66 -3.79 -15.77
C ARG A 67 -8.42 -4.85 -14.71
N VAL A 68 -9.35 -5.01 -13.77
CA VAL A 68 -9.27 -6.03 -12.71
C VAL A 68 -9.67 -7.43 -13.23
N GLY A 69 -10.30 -7.52 -14.39
CA GLY A 69 -10.85 -8.76 -14.94
C GLY A 69 -12.04 -9.27 -14.11
N MET A 70 -12.98 -8.39 -13.78
CA MET A 70 -14.22 -8.70 -13.06
C MET A 70 -15.45 -8.16 -13.82
N PRO A 71 -16.64 -8.72 -13.60
CA PRO A 71 -17.88 -8.12 -14.05
C PRO A 71 -18.10 -6.74 -13.40
N GLU A 72 -18.56 -5.75 -14.17
CA GLU A 72 -18.86 -4.40 -13.68
C GLU A 72 -19.79 -4.41 -12.46
N ASN A 73 -20.89 -5.17 -12.53
CA ASN A 73 -21.86 -5.32 -11.44
C ASN A 73 -21.21 -5.79 -10.12
N GLN A 74 -20.08 -6.49 -10.18
CA GLN A 74 -19.34 -6.92 -9.01
C GLN A 74 -18.57 -5.76 -8.37
N ILE A 75 -17.90 -4.93 -9.17
CA ILE A 75 -17.24 -3.71 -8.68
C ILE A 75 -18.27 -2.72 -8.11
N GLN A 76 -19.39 -2.51 -8.81
CA GLN A 76 -20.48 -1.67 -8.31
C GLN A 76 -21.01 -2.16 -6.96
N ARG A 77 -21.20 -3.48 -6.81
CA ARG A 77 -21.62 -4.08 -5.53
C ARG A 77 -20.57 -3.88 -4.44
N TYR A 78 -19.29 -4.01 -4.77
CA TYR A 78 -18.21 -3.79 -3.81
C TYR A 78 -18.14 -2.33 -3.33
N GLU A 79 -18.19 -1.35 -4.24
CA GLU A 79 -18.20 0.07 -3.87
C GLU A 79 -19.46 0.43 -3.07
N SER A 80 -20.65 -0.01 -3.49
CA SER A 80 -21.90 0.28 -2.77
C SER A 80 -22.00 -0.35 -1.38
N GLN A 81 -21.30 -1.46 -1.13
CA GLN A 81 -21.21 -2.11 0.17
C GLN A 81 -19.94 -1.73 0.95
N ASN A 82 -19.25 -0.67 0.53
CA ASN A 82 -18.01 -0.19 1.14
C ASN A 82 -16.96 -1.30 1.35
N TYR A 83 -16.90 -2.25 0.41
CA TYR A 83 -16.04 -3.43 0.44
C TYR A 83 -16.18 -4.32 1.70
N ALA A 84 -17.26 -4.18 2.48
CA ALA A 84 -17.38 -4.74 3.82
C ALA A 84 -17.23 -6.28 3.91
N SER A 85 -17.65 -7.01 2.87
CA SER A 85 -17.58 -8.48 2.81
C SER A 85 -16.63 -8.99 1.72
N VAL A 86 -15.70 -8.15 1.28
CA VAL A 86 -14.76 -8.48 0.20
C VAL A 86 -13.53 -9.14 0.79
N SER A 87 -13.07 -10.23 0.18
CA SER A 87 -11.86 -10.92 0.67
C SER A 87 -10.63 -10.04 0.49
N LEU A 88 -9.66 -10.16 1.40
CA LEU A 88 -8.40 -9.41 1.34
C LEU A 88 -7.66 -9.62 0.01
N ASN A 89 -7.74 -10.82 -0.57
CA ASN A 89 -7.15 -11.12 -1.87
C ASN A 89 -7.76 -10.25 -2.99
N VAL A 90 -9.09 -10.08 -2.97
CA VAL A 90 -9.78 -9.24 -3.95
C VAL A 90 -9.44 -7.76 -3.74
N ILE A 91 -9.40 -7.29 -2.49
CA ILE A 91 -8.95 -5.92 -2.14
C ILE A 91 -7.54 -5.68 -2.69
N ASN A 92 -6.62 -6.61 -2.45
CA ASN A 92 -5.24 -6.49 -2.90
C ASN A 92 -5.14 -6.46 -4.44
N ARG A 93 -5.93 -7.29 -5.13
CA ARG A 93 -5.99 -7.31 -6.60
C ARG A 93 -6.46 -5.97 -7.17
N ILE A 94 -7.52 -5.40 -6.59
CA ILE A 94 -8.04 -4.08 -6.97
C ILE A 94 -7.01 -2.98 -6.67
N ALA A 95 -6.42 -2.98 -5.48
CA ALA A 95 -5.39 -2.03 -5.08
C ALA A 95 -4.17 -2.07 -6.01
N THR A 96 -3.72 -3.26 -6.40
CA THR A 96 -2.60 -3.44 -7.34
C THR A 96 -2.90 -2.79 -8.69
N VAL A 97 -4.10 -3.02 -9.23
CA VAL A 97 -4.52 -2.40 -10.51
C VAL A 97 -4.61 -0.89 -10.38
N LEU A 98 -5.09 -0.37 -9.25
CA LEU A 98 -5.13 1.06 -8.97
C LEU A 98 -3.75 1.69 -8.69
N GLN A 99 -2.75 0.90 -8.31
CA GLN A 99 -1.40 1.40 -8.06
C GLN A 99 -0.59 1.51 -9.36
N ASN A 100 -0.83 0.62 -10.32
CA ASN A 100 -0.08 0.63 -11.57
C ASN A 100 -0.39 1.89 -12.39
N GLU A 101 0.64 2.55 -12.91
CA GLU A 101 0.46 3.63 -13.87
C GLU A 101 -0.05 3.02 -15.18
N ASP A 102 -1.19 3.52 -15.67
CA ASP A 102 -1.63 3.19 -17.03
C ASP A 102 -0.63 3.86 -17.98
N SER A 103 0.38 3.12 -18.39
CA SER A 103 1.20 3.46 -19.53
C SER A 103 0.43 3.10 -20.81
N GLU A 104 -0.68 3.80 -21.08
CA GLU A 104 -1.31 3.87 -22.41
C GLU A 104 -2.40 4.97 -22.44
N GLU A 105 -2.09 6.01 -23.22
CA GLU A 105 -2.96 7.02 -23.86
C GLU A 105 -4.11 7.65 -23.05
N ARG A 106 -3.83 8.86 -22.53
CA ARG A 106 -4.87 9.86 -22.26
C ARG A 106 -5.61 10.21 -23.55
N HIS A 107 -6.78 9.63 -23.77
CA HIS A 107 -7.78 10.24 -24.63
C HIS A 107 -8.50 11.34 -23.83
N PRO A 108 -8.38 12.62 -24.19
CA PRO A 108 -9.21 13.64 -23.57
C PRO A 108 -10.67 13.37 -23.93
N ALA A 109 -11.51 13.27 -22.90
CA ALA A 109 -12.96 13.20 -23.07
C ALA A 109 -13.41 14.41 -23.91
N SER A 110 -13.94 14.12 -25.10
CA SER A 110 -14.70 15.10 -25.88
C SER A 110 -15.88 15.56 -25.05
N VAL A 111 -15.82 16.83 -24.63
CA VAL A 111 -16.98 17.57 -24.13
C VAL A 111 -17.93 17.74 -25.32
N GLN A 112 -19.13 17.18 -25.20
CA GLN A 112 -20.31 17.61 -25.96
C GLN A 112 -21.11 18.59 -25.10
#